data_AF-A0A814Q9X0-F1
#
_entry.id   AF-A0A814Q9X0-F1
#
_cell.length_a   1.000
_cell.length_b   1.000
_cell.length_c   1.000
_cell.angle_alpha   90.00
_cell.angle_beta   90.00
_cell.angle_gamma   90.00
#
_symmetry.space_group_name_H-M   'P 1'
#
loop_
_entity.id
_entity.type
_entity.pdbx_description
1 polymer ?
#
loop_
_entity_poly.entity_id
_entity_poly.type
_entity_poly.pdbx_seq_one_letter_code
_entity_poly.pdbx_strand_id
1 'polypeptide(L)'
;MYPQQYPVSAPPASYSNQVDLNSLQETHDERMRKFQYLVDRYEINRDFATRLRGLEGYEIVFIVDDSGSMNTPLGDISGPYGRNPTRWDELRQTVSIVVDIASVFDPNGVGK
;
A
#
# COMPACT_ATOMS: atom_id res chain seq x y z
N MET A 1 19.92 45.77 49.03
CA MET A 1 19.17 44.64 48.42
C MET A 1 18.94 44.99 46.96
N TYR A 2 19.46 44.18 46.03
CA TYR A 2 19.25 44.39 44.59
C TYR A 2 17.98 43.64 44.14
N PRO A 3 17.14 44.23 43.27
CA PRO A 3 15.98 43.52 42.74
C PRO A 3 16.43 42.45 41.73
N GLN A 4 15.98 41.21 41.97
CA GLN A 4 16.11 40.09 41.03
C GLN A 4 15.22 40.36 39.81
N GLN A 5 15.81 40.50 38.62
CA GLN A 5 15.10 40.49 37.35
C GLN A 5 14.97 39.04 36.88
N TYR A 6 13.75 38.52 36.85
CA TYR A 6 13.45 37.23 36.24
C TYR A 6 13.52 37.35 34.70
N PRO A 7 14.05 36.33 34.00
CA PRO A 7 14.11 36.36 32.54
C PRO A 7 12.69 36.31 31.95
N VAL A 8 12.48 37.11 30.90
CA VAL A 8 11.24 37.15 30.11
C VAL A 8 10.99 35.76 29.53
N SER A 9 9.89 35.12 29.92
CA SER A 9 9.49 33.82 29.38
C SER A 9 9.25 33.94 27.87
N ALA A 10 9.97 33.15 27.07
CA ALA A 10 9.74 33.05 25.64
C ALA A 10 8.26 32.68 25.38
N PRO A 11 7.59 33.30 24.39
CA PRO A 11 6.21 32.94 24.07
C PRO A 11 6.13 31.45 23.71
N PRO A 12 5.02 30.77 24.07
CA PRO A 12 4.83 29.37 23.69
C PRO A 12 4.94 29.24 22.17
N ALA A 13 5.72 28.27 21.71
CA ALA A 13 5.81 27.95 20.29
C ALA A 13 4.40 27.61 19.78
N SER A 14 3.87 28.47 18.90
CA SER A 14 2.64 28.20 18.17
C SER A 14 2.92 27.07 17.18
N TYR A 15 2.62 25.83 17.57
CA TYR A 15 2.56 24.72 16.62
C TYR A 15 1.31 24.92 15.76
N SER A 16 1.46 25.58 14.62
CA SER A 16 0.44 25.65 13.59
C SER A 16 0.32 24.27 12.94
N ASN A 17 -0.57 23.42 13.47
CA ASN A 17 -1.10 22.28 12.71
C ASN A 17 -2.07 22.82 11.64
N GLN A 18 -1.55 23.49 10.62
CA GLN A 18 -2.29 23.72 9.39
C GLN A 18 -2.07 22.49 8.53
N VAL A 19 -2.98 21.52 8.68
CA VAL A 19 -3.09 20.42 7.72
C VAL A 19 -3.46 21.05 6.38
N ASP A 20 -2.57 20.98 5.39
CA ASP A 20 -2.79 21.56 4.07
C ASP A 20 -3.82 20.70 3.32
N LEU A 21 -5.07 21.18 3.28
CA LEU A 21 -6.20 20.49 2.65
C LEU A 21 -5.94 20.20 1.16
N ASN A 22 -5.15 21.03 0.47
CA ASN A 22 -4.81 20.80 -0.93
C ASN A 22 -3.90 19.57 -1.08
N SER A 23 -2.94 19.40 -0.16
CA SER A 23 -2.05 18.25 -0.18
C SER A 23 -2.79 16.92 0.04
N LEU A 24 -3.82 16.91 0.90
CA LEU A 24 -4.66 15.73 1.13
C LEU A 24 -5.50 15.40 -0.11
N GLN A 25 -6.05 16.41 -0.78
CA GLN A 25 -6.84 16.24 -2.01
C GLN A 25 -5.98 15.68 -3.15
N GLU A 26 -4.77 16.22 -3.33
CA GLU A 26 -3.81 15.77 -4.34
C GLU A 26 -3.43 14.30 -4.13
N THR A 27 -3.15 13.89 -2.88
CA THR A 27 -2.84 12.48 -2.57
C THR A 27 -4.01 11.54 -2.86
N HIS A 28 -5.26 11.98 -2.65
CA HIS A 28 -6.44 11.17 -2.95
C HIS A 28 -6.61 10.98 -4.47
N ASP A 29 -6.46 12.05 -5.25
CA ASP A 29 -6.62 11.99 -6.71
C ASP A 29 -5.52 11.15 -7.36
N GLU A 30 -4.29 11.23 -6.86
CA GLU A 30 -3.19 10.36 -7.28
C GLU A 30 -3.46 8.89 -6.96
N ARG A 31 -3.95 8.59 -5.74
CA ARG A 31 -4.38 7.23 -5.37
C ARG A 31 -5.48 6.73 -6.32
N MET A 32 -6.50 7.54 -6.59
CA MET A 32 -7.58 7.13 -7.50
C MET A 32 -7.12 6.90 -8.94
N ARG A 33 -6.16 7.70 -9.44
CA ARG A 33 -5.52 7.45 -10.75
C ARG A 33 -4.74 6.14 -10.74
N LYS A 34 -3.99 5.86 -9.67
CA LYS A 34 -3.28 4.59 -9.49
C LYS A 34 -4.25 3.42 -9.42
N PHE A 35 -5.38 3.56 -8.72
CA PHE A 35 -6.42 2.54 -8.65
C PHE A 35 -6.98 2.23 -10.04
N GLN A 36 -7.35 3.26 -10.80
CA GLN A 36 -7.86 3.12 -12.16
C GLN A 36 -6.84 2.39 -13.05
N TYR A 37 -5.57 2.82 -13.00
CA TYR A 37 -4.49 2.16 -13.74
C TYR A 37 -4.36 0.66 -13.40
N LEU A 38 -4.45 0.28 -12.12
CA LEU A 38 -4.36 -1.12 -11.70
C LEU A 38 -5.59 -1.93 -12.12
N VAL A 39 -6.79 -1.35 -12.04
CA VAL A 39 -8.03 -1.98 -12.52
C VAL A 39 -7.91 -2.31 -14.00
N ASP A 40 -7.42 -1.37 -14.81
CA ASP A 40 -7.24 -1.57 -16.25
C ASP A 40 -6.12 -2.58 -16.54
N ARG A 41 -4.97 -2.45 -15.85
CA ARG A 41 -3.81 -3.33 -16.03
C ARG A 41 -4.10 -4.80 -15.73
N TYR A 42 -4.90 -5.07 -14.71
CA TYR A 42 -5.26 -6.43 -14.30
C TYR A 42 -6.62 -6.88 -14.82
N GLU A 43 -7.23 -6.12 -15.74
CA GLU A 43 -8.51 -6.43 -16.37
C GLU A 43 -9.62 -6.72 -15.34
N ILE A 44 -9.61 -5.99 -14.21
CA ILE A 44 -10.57 -6.17 -13.14
C ILE A 44 -11.93 -5.64 -13.60
N ASN A 45 -12.93 -6.52 -13.63
CA ASN A 45 -14.29 -6.12 -13.99
C ASN A 45 -14.81 -5.02 -13.04
N ARG A 46 -15.55 -4.06 -13.61
CA ARG A 46 -16.14 -2.89 -12.92
C ARG A 46 -16.89 -3.22 -11.62
N ASP A 47 -17.65 -4.32 -11.58
CA ASP A 47 -18.38 -4.74 -10.38
C ASP A 47 -17.41 -5.16 -9.26
N PHE A 48 -16.31 -5.82 -9.61
CA PHE A 48 -15.26 -6.14 -8.67
C PHE A 48 -14.48 -4.91 -8.24
N ALA A 49 -14.15 -4.00 -9.16
CA ALA A 49 -13.49 -2.73 -8.83
C ALA A 49 -14.32 -1.90 -7.83
N THR A 50 -15.65 -1.86 -8.02
CA THR A 50 -16.58 -1.19 -7.09
C THR A 50 -16.51 -1.80 -5.68
N ARG A 51 -16.48 -3.14 -5.59
CA ARG A 51 -16.31 -3.83 -4.30
C ARG A 51 -14.95 -3.59 -3.66
N LEU A 52 -13.87 -3.62 -4.46
CA LEU A 52 -12.51 -3.36 -3.98
C LEU A 52 -12.38 -1.98 -3.33
N ARG A 53 -13.07 -0.97 -3.86
CA ARG A 53 -13.11 0.37 -3.26
C ARG A 53 -13.65 0.37 -1.82
N GLY A 54 -14.50 -0.60 -1.48
CA GLY A 54 -15.03 -0.77 -0.13
C GLY A 54 -13.99 -1.22 0.91
N LEU A 55 -12.78 -1.58 0.48
CA LEU A 55 -11.65 -1.91 1.36
C LEU A 55 -10.88 -0.68 1.84
N GLU A 56 -11.24 0.53 1.40
CA GLU A 56 -10.61 1.77 1.88
C GLU A 56 -10.78 1.91 3.41
N GLY A 57 -9.67 2.20 4.10
CA GLY A 57 -9.64 2.35 5.55
C GLY A 57 -9.58 1.03 6.34
N TYR A 58 -9.50 -0.13 5.68
CA TYR A 58 -9.24 -1.41 6.34
C TYR A 58 -7.74 -1.74 6.36
N GLU A 59 -7.29 -2.39 7.43
CA GLU A 59 -5.98 -3.02 7.49
C GLU A 59 -6.00 -4.34 6.71
N ILE A 60 -5.06 -4.50 5.77
CA ILE A 60 -4.95 -5.70 4.93
C ILE A 60 -3.77 -6.53 5.42
N VAL A 61 -4.07 -7.74 5.92
CA VAL A 61 -3.07 -8.68 6.43
C VAL A 61 -2.94 -9.87 5.47
N PHE A 62 -1.70 -10.23 5.12
CA PHE A 62 -1.40 -11.38 4.27
C PHE A 62 -0.93 -12.57 5.11
N ILE A 63 -1.56 -13.72 4.91
CA ILE A 63 -1.11 -15.01 5.45
C ILE A 63 -0.82 -15.88 4.23
N VAL A 64 0.43 -16.30 4.09
CA VAL A 64 0.98 -16.91 2.88
C VAL A 64 1.58 -18.25 3.24
N ASP A 65 1.32 -19.29 2.44
CA ASP A 65 1.92 -20.62 2.63
C ASP A 65 3.39 -20.60 2.19
N ASP A 66 4.28 -21.00 3.10
CA ASP A 66 5.71 -21.18 2.87
C ASP A 66 6.15 -22.65 2.98
N SER A 67 5.19 -23.58 2.98
CA SER A 67 5.46 -25.01 3.05
C SER A 67 6.33 -25.50 1.90
N GLY A 68 7.05 -26.62 2.13
CA GLY A 68 7.88 -27.24 1.09
C GLY A 68 7.11 -27.62 -0.18
N SER A 69 5.78 -27.79 -0.09
CA SER A 69 4.90 -28.07 -1.23
C SER A 69 4.88 -26.93 -2.27
N MET A 70 5.24 -25.72 -1.87
CA MET A 70 5.32 -24.55 -2.73
C MET A 70 6.45 -24.63 -3.77
N ASN A 71 7.42 -25.53 -3.60
CA ASN A 71 8.45 -25.80 -4.61
C ASN A 71 7.97 -26.67 -5.77
N THR A 72 6.71 -27.14 -5.74
CA THR A 72 6.15 -27.98 -6.80
C THR A 72 6.09 -27.19 -8.13
N PRO A 73 6.70 -27.68 -9.22
CA PRO A 73 6.57 -27.09 -10.54
C PRO A 73 5.13 -27.12 -11.05
N LEU A 74 4.70 -26.08 -11.76
CA LEU A 74 3.36 -25.95 -12.35
C LEU A 74 3.20 -26.75 -13.66
N GLY A 75 4.27 -27.39 -14.13
CA GLY A 75 4.33 -28.12 -15.38
C GLY A 75 5.56 -27.71 -16.20
N ASP A 76 5.70 -28.28 -17.39
CA ASP A 76 6.83 -28.02 -18.29
C ASP A 76 6.54 -26.80 -19.19
N ILE A 77 6.41 -25.63 -18.56
CA ILE A 77 5.97 -24.38 -19.20
C ILE A 77 7.15 -23.67 -19.90
N SER A 78 8.36 -23.85 -19.38
CA SER A 78 9.53 -23.05 -19.77
C SER A 78 10.35 -23.66 -20.91
N GLY A 79 9.92 -24.81 -21.43
CA GLY A 79 10.65 -25.59 -22.42
C GLY A 79 11.96 -26.19 -21.87
N PRO A 80 12.77 -26.83 -22.75
CA PRO A 80 13.87 -27.71 -22.32
C PRO A 80 15.06 -27.01 -21.65
N TYR A 81 15.12 -25.67 -21.69
CA TYR A 81 16.25 -24.89 -21.17
C TYR A 81 15.83 -23.86 -20.11
N GLY A 82 14.53 -23.75 -19.81
CA GLY A 82 14.01 -22.77 -18.86
C GLY A 82 13.71 -23.39 -17.49
N ARG A 83 13.71 -22.56 -16.44
CA ARG A 83 13.24 -22.99 -15.12
C ARG A 83 11.72 -23.01 -15.09
N ASN A 84 11.13 -24.19 -14.89
CA ASN A 84 9.69 -24.30 -14.70
C ASN A 84 9.24 -23.47 -13.48
N PRO A 85 8.19 -22.63 -13.64
CA PRO A 85 7.65 -21.88 -12.53
C PRO A 85 7.09 -22.86 -11.49
N THR A 86 7.26 -22.50 -10.23
CA THR A 86 6.77 -23.24 -9.08
C THR A 86 5.48 -22.60 -8.56
N ARG A 87 4.73 -23.32 -7.72
CA ARG A 87 3.61 -22.74 -6.98
C ARG A 87 4.01 -21.49 -6.20
N TRP A 88 5.25 -21.43 -5.70
CA TRP A 88 5.78 -20.24 -5.03
C TRP A 88 5.85 -19.03 -5.96
N ASP A 89 6.23 -19.23 -7.21
CA ASP A 89 6.30 -18.14 -8.19
C ASP A 89 4.91 -17.59 -8.53
N GLU A 90 3.93 -18.48 -8.69
CA GLU A 90 2.52 -18.10 -8.88
C GLU A 90 1.99 -17.35 -7.66
N LEU A 91 2.21 -17.88 -6.44
CA LEU A 91 1.79 -17.22 -5.20
C LEU A 91 2.42 -15.83 -5.07
N ARG A 92 3.73 -15.70 -5.35
CA ARG A 92 4.42 -14.41 -5.34
C ARG A 92 3.81 -13.44 -6.34
N GLN A 93 3.49 -13.91 -7.56
CA GLN A 93 2.83 -13.08 -8.56
C GLN A 93 1.47 -12.60 -8.07
N THR A 94 0.62 -13.49 -7.54
CA THR A 94 -0.70 -13.14 -7.00
C THR A 94 -0.57 -12.14 -5.85
N VAL A 95 0.31 -12.40 -4.87
CA VAL A 95 0.52 -11.49 -3.74
C VAL A 95 1.00 -10.12 -4.22
N SER A 96 1.89 -10.05 -5.22
CA SER A 96 2.33 -8.78 -5.79
C SER A 96 1.17 -7.95 -6.34
N ILE A 97 0.23 -8.58 -7.04
CA ILE A 97 -0.97 -7.92 -7.58
C ILE A 97 -1.83 -7.37 -6.43
N VAL A 98 -2.08 -8.18 -5.42
CA VAL A 98 -2.91 -7.77 -4.28
C VAL A 98 -2.25 -6.65 -3.48
N VAL A 99 -0.91 -6.69 -3.30
CA VAL A 99 -0.14 -5.61 -2.67
C VAL A 99 -0.22 -4.32 -3.47
N ASP A 100 -0.11 -4.37 -4.80
CA ASP A 100 -0.23 -3.18 -5.64
C ASP A 100 -1.60 -2.51 -5.45
N ILE A 101 -2.67 -3.30 -5.43
CA ILE A 101 -4.04 -2.82 -5.19
C ILE A 101 -4.18 -2.27 -3.75
N ALA A 102 -3.75 -3.04 -2.75
CA ALA A 102 -3.81 -2.66 -1.33
C ALA A 102 -3.07 -1.35 -1.04
N SER A 103 -1.94 -1.12 -1.71
CA SER A 103 -1.14 0.11 -1.56
C SER A 103 -1.88 1.40 -1.92
N VAL A 104 -3.01 1.28 -2.63
CA VAL A 104 -3.85 2.43 -2.99
C VAL A 104 -4.88 2.76 -1.90
N PHE A 105 -5.19 1.78 -1.05
CA PHE A 105 -6.19 1.92 0.02
C PHE A 105 -5.57 2.26 1.37
N ASP A 106 -4.25 2.16 1.50
CA ASP A 106 -3.52 2.60 2.68
C ASP A 106 -2.92 4.01 2.44
N PRO A 107 -3.48 5.08 3.06
CA PRO A 107 -2.93 6.42 2.95
C PRO A 107 -1.53 6.57 3.60
N ASN A 108 -1.11 5.62 4.45
CA ASN A 108 0.21 5.57 5.06
C ASN A 108 1.22 4.69 4.31
N GLY A 109 0.77 3.95 3.29
CA GLY A 109 1.55 2.92 2.60
C GLY A 109 1.67 1.61 3.39
N VAL A 110 1.95 0.50 2.70
CA VAL A 110 2.02 -0.83 3.32
C VAL A 110 3.17 -0.90 4.34
N GLY A 111 2.82 -0.95 5.62
CA GLY A 111 3.73 -1.18 6.74
C GLY A 111 4.15 0.08 7.52
N LYS A 112 3.46 0.34 8.63
CA LYS A 112 4.00 1.05 9.79
C LYS A 112 3.65 0.30 11.07
#